data_AF-A0A2W4T644-F1
#
_entry.id   AF-A0A2W4T644-F1
#
_cell.length_a   1.000
_cell.length_b   1.000
_cell.length_c   1.000
_cell.angle_alpha   90.00
_cell.angle_beta   90.00
_cell.angle_gamma   90.00
#
_symmetry.space_group_name_H-M   'P 1'
#
loop_
_entity.id
_entity.type
_entity.pdbx_description
1 polymer ?
#
loop_
_entity_poly.entity_id
_entity_poly.type
_entity_poly.pdbx_seq_one_letter_code
_entity_poly.pdbx_strand_id
1 'polypeptide(L)'
;MLRRYAQTQESSMMSPMDGHALTICLGQAELAALDRSIRDTMPTLTREQALSRIVSAWAEAQPEAGRPETDEGMRPNELNASNDI
;
A
#
# COMPACT_ATOMS: atom_id res chain seq x y z
N MET A 1 40.58 -2.90 29.84
CA MET A 1 40.00 -3.83 28.85
C MET A 1 38.49 -3.62 28.83
N LEU A 2 37.97 -3.05 27.73
CA LEU A 2 36.58 -2.61 27.60
C LEU A 2 35.62 -3.74 27.18
N ARG A 3 34.36 -3.50 27.51
CA ARG A 3 33.15 -4.34 27.44
C ARG A 3 32.84 -4.99 26.09
N ARG A 4 32.36 -6.24 26.17
CA ARG A 4 31.03 -6.77 25.76
C ARG A 4 30.60 -6.67 24.27
N TYR A 5 29.89 -7.73 23.85
CA TYR A 5 28.97 -7.86 22.71
C TYR A 5 29.55 -8.33 21.38
N ALA A 6 29.47 -9.63 21.14
CA ALA A 6 29.22 -10.18 19.82
C ALA A 6 28.17 -11.29 19.97
N GLN A 7 26.99 -10.90 20.47
CA GLN A 7 25.79 -11.67 20.22
C GLN A 7 25.32 -11.23 18.84
N THR A 8 25.71 -11.99 17.82
CA THR A 8 25.21 -11.87 16.47
C THR A 8 23.70 -12.11 16.52
N GLN A 9 22.93 -11.03 16.62
CA GLN A 9 21.54 -11.02 16.26
C GLN A 9 21.45 -11.16 14.74
N GLU A 10 21.61 -12.40 14.25
CA GLU A 10 20.93 -12.84 13.02
C GLU A 10 19.45 -13.03 13.36
N SER A 11 18.77 -11.93 13.68
CA SER A 11 17.35 -11.82 13.47
C SER A 11 17.24 -10.95 12.24
N SER A 12 17.19 -11.60 11.08
CA SER A 12 16.68 -11.00 9.86
C SER A 12 15.54 -10.07 10.24
N MET A 13 15.72 -8.78 9.95
CA MET A 13 14.65 -7.82 9.88
C MET A 13 13.62 -8.37 8.90
N MET A 14 12.69 -9.16 9.41
CA MET A 14 11.36 -9.24 8.86
C MET A 14 10.81 -7.85 9.18
N SER A 15 10.97 -6.91 8.24
CA SER A 15 10.37 -5.58 8.35
C SER A 15 8.94 -5.80 8.83
N PRO A 16 8.48 -5.11 9.89
CA PRO A 16 7.05 -5.12 10.17
C PRO A 16 6.39 -4.75 8.84
N MET A 17 5.53 -5.62 8.33
CA MET A 17 4.62 -5.22 7.25
C MET A 17 3.96 -3.95 7.78
N ASP A 18 4.34 -2.78 7.27
CA ASP A 18 3.81 -1.49 7.70
C ASP A 18 2.32 -1.50 7.36
N GLY A 19 1.54 -2.03 8.30
CA GLY A 19 0.12 -2.22 8.17
C GLY A 19 -0.55 -0.89 8.41
N HIS A 20 -1.04 -0.26 7.35
CA HIS A 20 -1.88 0.91 7.49
C HIS A 20 -3.30 0.49 7.85
N ALA A 21 -3.78 0.94 9.02
CA ALA A 21 -5.18 0.78 9.38
C ALA A 21 -6.01 1.83 8.64
N LEU A 22 -7.06 1.37 7.95
CA LEU A 22 -8.01 2.21 7.22
C LEU A 22 -9.41 2.00 7.78
N THR A 23 -10.17 3.08 7.93
CA THR A 23 -11.59 3.01 8.27
C THR A 23 -12.41 3.37 7.03
N ILE A 24 -13.30 2.48 6.62
CA ILE A 24 -14.18 2.65 5.46
C ILE A 24 -15.61 2.78 5.97
N CYS A 25 -16.26 3.91 5.67
CA CYS A 25 -17.66 4.14 6.01
C CYS A 25 -18.53 3.61 4.87
N LEU A 26 -19.38 2.63 5.17
CA LEU A 26 -20.37 2.07 4.24
C LEU A 26 -21.78 2.30 4.79
N GLY A 27 -22.74 2.51 3.90
CA GLY A 27 -24.15 2.48 4.23
C GLY A 27 -24.59 1.08 4.66
N GLN A 28 -25.73 1.00 5.35
CA GLN A 28 -26.26 -0.28 5.86
C GLN A 28 -26.55 -1.29 4.74
N ALA A 29 -27.06 -0.82 3.59
CA ALA A 29 -27.34 -1.67 2.44
C ALA A 29 -26.05 -2.24 1.82
N GLU A 30 -24.99 -1.43 1.75
CA GLU A 30 -23.69 -1.82 1.21
C GLU A 30 -22.99 -2.81 2.14
N LEU A 31 -23.08 -2.62 3.46
CA LEU A 31 -22.56 -3.56 4.44
C LEU A 31 -23.27 -4.92 4.34
N ALA A 32 -24.59 -4.93 4.20
CA ALA A 32 -25.36 -6.16 4.01
C ALA A 32 -25.03 -6.86 2.69
N ALA A 33 -24.79 -6.10 1.61
CA ALA A 33 -24.36 -6.64 0.33
C ALA A 33 -22.95 -7.24 0.41
N LEU A 34 -22.02 -6.58 1.09
CA LEU A 34 -20.67 -7.08 1.34
C LEU A 34 -20.70 -8.39 2.12
N ASP A 35 -21.46 -8.45 3.21
CA ASP A 35 -21.58 -9.66 4.03
C ASP A 35 -22.19 -10.84 3.27
N ARG A 36 -23.16 -10.57 2.38
CA ARG A 36 -23.71 -11.58 1.48
C ARG A 36 -22.65 -12.07 0.49
N SER A 37 -21.93 -11.15 -0.14
CA SER A 37 -20.87 -11.51 -1.11
C SER A 37 -19.77 -12.35 -0.46
N ILE A 38 -19.34 -12.00 0.75
CA ILE A 38 -18.36 -12.78 1.52
C ILE A 38 -18.89 -14.20 1.74
N ARG A 39 -20.13 -14.33 2.21
CA ARG A 39 -20.75 -15.64 2.48
C ARG A 39 -20.88 -16.51 1.24
N ASP A 40 -21.28 -15.93 0.12
CA ASP A 40 -21.65 -16.69 -1.08
C ASP A 40 -20.42 -17.00 -1.95
N THR A 41 -19.45 -16.09 -2.01
CA THR A 41 -18.30 -16.17 -2.94
C THR A 41 -16.98 -16.49 -2.23
N MET A 42 -16.82 -16.12 -0.96
CA MET A 42 -15.57 -16.25 -0.20
C MET A 42 -15.80 -16.79 1.23
N PRO A 43 -16.51 -17.93 1.39
CA PRO A 43 -16.99 -18.38 2.71
C PRO A 43 -15.89 -18.70 3.72
N THR A 44 -14.66 -18.93 3.25
CA THR A 44 -13.50 -19.24 4.10
C THR A 44 -12.73 -18.01 4.57
N LEU A 45 -13.04 -16.82 4.05
CA LEU A 45 -12.32 -15.59 4.38
C LEU A 45 -13.00 -14.82 5.50
N THR A 46 -12.19 -14.20 6.36
CA THR A 46 -12.70 -13.18 7.29
C THR A 46 -13.10 -11.92 6.52
N ARG A 47 -13.92 -11.06 7.15
CA ARG A 47 -14.32 -9.78 6.54
C ARG A 47 -13.10 -8.91 6.17
N GLU A 48 -12.08 -8.89 7.01
CA GLU A 48 -10.84 -8.15 6.79
C GLU A 48 -10.05 -8.70 5.59
N GLN A 49 -9.93 -10.02 5.48
CA GLN A 49 -9.25 -10.67 4.36
C GLN A 49 -9.99 -10.45 3.04
N ALA A 50 -11.32 -10.53 3.06
CA ALA A 50 -12.14 -10.26 1.89
C ALA A 50 -12.02 -8.79 1.44
N LEU A 51 -12.07 -7.84 2.38
CA LEU A 51 -11.87 -6.42 2.09
C LEU A 51 -10.48 -6.13 1.54
N SER A 52 -9.43 -6.70 2.13
CA SER A 52 -8.06 -6.59 1.63
C SER A 52 -7.97 -7.06 0.19
N ARG A 53 -8.55 -8.24 -0.12
CA ARG A 53 -8.60 -8.77 -1.49
C ARG A 53 -9.35 -7.86 -2.46
N ILE A 54 -10.49 -7.31 -2.05
CA ILE A 54 -11.28 -6.39 -2.87
C ILE A 54 -10.49 -5.11 -3.17
N VAL A 55 -9.85 -4.53 -2.15
CA VAL A 55 -9.04 -3.30 -2.28
C VAL A 55 -7.82 -3.56 -3.17
N SER A 56 -7.14 -4.69 -3.01
CA SER A 56 -6.02 -5.08 -3.89
C SER A 56 -6.46 -5.22 -5.34
N ALA A 57 -7.56 -5.93 -5.59
CA ALA A 57 -8.09 -6.09 -6.94
C ALA A 57 -8.53 -4.74 -7.56
N TRP A 58 -9.12 -3.86 -6.75
CA TRP A 58 -9.47 -2.50 -7.18
C TRP A 58 -8.22 -1.68 -7.52
N ALA A 59 -7.17 -1.77 -6.69
CA ALA A 59 -5.91 -1.06 -6.89
C ALA A 59 -5.20 -1.53 -8.16
N GLU A 60 -5.11 -2.85 -8.38
CA GLU A 60 -4.55 -3.44 -9.60
C GLU A 60 -5.31 -3.02 -10.87
N ALA A 61 -6.62 -2.79 -10.74
CA ALA A 61 -7.46 -2.31 -11.85
C ALA A 61 -7.35 -0.79 -12.09
N GLN A 62 -6.66 -0.03 -11.23
CA GLN A 62 -6.47 1.40 -11.45
C GLN A 62 -5.44 1.65 -12.56
N PRO A 63 -5.74 2.53 -13.53
CA PRO A 63 -4.84 2.82 -14.66
C PRO A 63 -3.50 3.44 -14.23
N GLU A 64 -3.39 3.92 -12.99
CA GLU A 64 -2.21 4.61 -12.45
C GLU A 64 -1.36 3.75 -11.51
N ALA A 65 -1.78 2.51 -11.19
CA ALA A 65 -1.11 1.63 -10.23
C ALA A 65 0.29 1.11 -10.66
N GLY A 66 0.87 1.71 -11.70
CA GLY A 66 2.23 1.44 -12.16
C GLY A 66 2.88 2.60 -12.90
N ARG A 67 2.37 3.84 -12.80
CA ARG A 67 3.11 4.99 -13.34
C ARG A 67 4.21 5.36 -12.34
N PRO A 68 5.51 5.23 -12.69
CA PRO A 68 6.53 5.98 -11.98
C PRO A 68 6.12 7.46 -12.03
N GLU A 69 6.39 8.19 -10.93
CA GLU A 69 6.14 9.63 -10.83
C GLU A 69 6.43 10.27 -12.18
N THR A 70 5.40 10.85 -12.80
CA THR A 70 5.58 11.51 -14.09
C THR A 70 6.66 12.56 -13.85
N ASP A 71 7.78 12.44 -14.56
CA ASP A 71 8.82 13.46 -14.59
C ASP A 71 8.14 14.74 -15.05
N GLU A 72 7.72 15.56 -14.08
CA GLU A 72 7.20 16.90 -14.26
C GLU A 72 8.38 17.68 -14.81
N GLY A 73 8.57 17.61 -16.14
CA GLY A 73 9.79 18.07 -16.81
C GLY A 73 10.34 19.36 -16.23
N MET A 74 11.68 19.44 -16.19
CA MET A 74 12.51 20.51 -15.60
C MET A 74 11.78 21.77 -15.14
N ARG A 75 11.91 22.06 -13.84
CA ARG A 75 11.33 23.25 -13.21
C ARG A 75 11.84 24.49 -13.95
N PRO A 76 11.05 25.57 -14.09
CA PRO A 76 11.45 26.75 -14.86
C PRO A 76 12.80 27.39 -14.44
N ASN A 77 13.26 27.16 -13.20
CA ASN A 77 14.59 27.57 -12.76
C ASN A 77 15.76 26.85 -13.48
N GLU A 78 15.51 25.69 -14.07
CA GLU A 78 16.52 24.88 -14.79
C GLU A 78 16.63 25.28 -16.27
N LEU A 79 15.61 25.96 -16.83
CA LEU A 79 15.62 26.48 -18.20
C LEU A 79 16.51 27.73 -18.34
N ASN A 80 16.71 28.50 -17.26
CA ASN A 80 17.55 29.70 -17.27
C ASN A 80 19.06 29.41 -17.19
N ALA A 81 19.47 28.21 -16.75
CA ALA A 81 20.89 27.85 -16.67
C ALA A 81 21.50 27.50 -18.04
N SER A 82 20.67 27.18 -19.04
CA SER A 82 21.12 26.76 -20.37
C SER A 82 21.15 27.90 -21.41
N ASN A 83 20.88 29.15 -21.02
CA ASN A 83 20.84 30.29 -21.95
C ASN A 83 21.97 31.32 -21.74
N ASP A 84 23.01 30.97 -20.96
CA ASP A 84 24.20 31.81 -20.74
C ASP A 84 25.44 31.15 -21.36
N ILE A 85 25.44 30.97 -22.69
CA ILE A 85 26.62 30.67 -23.53
C ILE A 85 26.51 31.48 -24.83
#